data_AF-A0A2N5DB99-F1
#
_entry.id   AF-A0A2N5DB99-F1
#
_cell.length_a   1.000
_cell.length_b   1.000
_cell.length_c   1.000
_cell.angle_alpha   90.00
_cell.angle_beta   90.00
_cell.angle_gamma   90.00
#
_symmetry.space_group_name_H-M   'P 1'
#
loop_
_entity.id
_entity.type
_entity.pdbx_description
1 polymer ?
#
loop_
_entity_poly.entity_id
_entity_poly.type
_entity_poly.pdbx_seq_one_letter_code
_entity_poly.pdbx_strand_id
1 'polypeptide(L)'
;MSSPAVAASPFPPVAWTHHGNHDWTGRGPGGEDLSFAGARSGLFDGRRNSGRGGNVMSLTVQGLRPARLTAESAYDRLAKDIGYAVEPQTGDAEFDRRIYLNTADQHLIAALRQRPELRRAVLDLFDAGAAQVDIAFSRVTMTMAGALRPDRDDGQHDMATAGQALCAFVKLWPGPGDGPAPAPSWFDRRIFGLAWALLAGGAIFAAHHDSEQLWARQIETYAQVDWLGMAVWLAVAVGPYILLGARRASSHRTLLVVGLVALCLLPFSKELLQLRANKWLTRAEAVVPAQLTDLRQDTDGLHRDGYEAVIMIDDRPSEWELSPQEGRLAAEGRLCVAGVVAIGLRDLRYIRTVRTWACRSGQGAKP
;
A
#
# COMPACT_ATOMS: atom_id res chain seq x y z
N MET A 1 -37.28 -13.87 34.45
CA MET A 1 -37.39 -14.13 32.99
C MET A 1 -36.80 -15.51 32.74
N SER A 2 -37.65 -16.50 32.48
CA SER A 2 -37.24 -17.87 32.22
C SER A 2 -36.59 -17.95 30.85
N SER A 3 -35.36 -18.48 30.74
CA SER A 3 -34.76 -18.74 29.43
C SER A 3 -35.71 -19.60 28.59
N PRO A 4 -36.00 -19.24 27.33
CA PRO A 4 -36.82 -20.08 26.47
C PRO A 4 -36.15 -21.45 26.34
N ALA A 5 -36.90 -22.51 26.59
CA ALA A 5 -36.43 -23.88 26.42
C ALA A 5 -36.05 -24.06 24.94
N VAL A 6 -34.75 -24.21 24.68
CA VAL A 6 -34.24 -24.55 23.35
C VAL A 6 -34.84 -25.90 22.99
N ALA A 7 -35.67 -25.92 21.94
CA ALA A 7 -36.24 -27.17 21.44
C ALA A 7 -35.10 -28.15 21.15
N ALA A 8 -35.16 -29.35 21.73
CA ALA A 8 -34.15 -30.37 21.53
C ALA A 8 -34.00 -30.68 20.04
N SER A 9 -32.79 -30.49 19.51
CA SER A 9 -32.49 -30.78 18.10
C SER A 9 -32.81 -32.26 17.80
N PRO A 10 -33.55 -32.56 16.71
CA PRO A 10 -33.90 -33.95 16.36
C PRO A 10 -32.70 -34.76 15.85
N PHE A 11 -31.53 -34.14 15.70
CA PHE A 11 -30.32 -34.81 15.23
C PHE A 11 -29.42 -35.21 16.40
N PRO A 12 -28.77 -36.39 16.35
CA PRO A 12 -27.79 -36.76 17.36
C PRO A 12 -26.68 -35.69 17.41
N PRO A 13 -26.20 -35.32 18.61
CA PRO A 13 -25.11 -34.37 18.74
C PRO A 13 -23.86 -34.90 18.03
N VAL A 14 -23.00 -33.98 17.57
CA VAL A 14 -21.71 -34.33 16.96
C VAL A 14 -20.92 -35.21 17.93
N ALA A 15 -20.65 -36.45 17.52
CA ALA A 15 -19.82 -37.37 18.28
C ALA A 15 -18.35 -37.09 17.94
N TRP A 16 -17.53 -36.79 18.95
CA TRP A 16 -16.11 -36.53 18.81
C TRP A 16 -15.26 -37.69 19.35
N THR A 17 -14.13 -37.95 18.69
CA THR A 17 -13.12 -38.93 19.07
C THR A 17 -11.80 -38.21 19.28
N HIS A 18 -11.22 -38.34 20.47
CA HIS A 18 -9.92 -37.75 20.82
C HIS A 18 -8.77 -38.61 20.28
N HIS A 19 -7.82 -38.00 19.58
CA HIS A 19 -6.63 -38.67 19.04
C HIS A 19 -5.34 -38.33 19.79
N GLY A 20 -5.44 -37.60 20.91
CA GLY A 20 -4.29 -37.06 21.64
C GLY A 20 -3.77 -35.76 21.04
N ASN A 21 -2.88 -35.08 21.78
CA ASN A 21 -2.24 -33.84 21.37
C ASN A 21 -3.24 -32.74 20.92
N HIS A 22 -4.42 -32.66 21.55
CA HIS A 22 -5.49 -31.72 21.20
C HIS A 22 -6.10 -31.89 19.79
N ASP A 23 -5.88 -33.03 19.13
CA ASP A 23 -6.54 -33.35 17.85
C ASP A 23 -7.77 -34.25 18.09
N TRP A 24 -8.85 -33.92 17.39
CA TRP A 24 -10.13 -34.62 17.48
C TRP A 24 -10.72 -34.81 16.09
N THR A 25 -11.46 -35.89 15.88
CA THR A 25 -12.32 -36.05 14.70
C THR A 25 -13.75 -36.27 15.13
N GLY A 26 -14.72 -35.87 14.32
CA GLY A 26 -16.12 -36.13 14.61
C GLY A 26 -16.93 -36.38 13.35
N ARG A 27 -18.17 -36.82 13.55
CA ARG A 27 -19.16 -36.89 12.46
C ARG A 27 -20.30 -35.94 12.73
N GLY A 28 -20.60 -35.11 11.73
CA GLY A 28 -21.73 -34.21 11.73
C GLY A 28 -23.06 -34.95 11.65
N PRO A 29 -24.18 -34.27 11.96
CA PRO A 29 -25.53 -34.81 11.86
C PRO A 29 -25.91 -35.41 10.49
N GLY A 30 -25.33 -34.90 9.40
CA GLY A 30 -25.54 -35.38 8.04
C GLY A 30 -24.49 -36.40 7.58
N GLY A 31 -23.62 -36.86 8.48
CA GLY A 31 -22.50 -37.74 8.17
C GLY A 31 -21.24 -37.01 7.66
N GLU A 32 -21.16 -35.68 7.82
CA GLU A 32 -20.01 -34.88 7.41
C GLU A 32 -18.77 -35.19 8.27
N ASP A 33 -17.60 -35.31 7.66
CA ASP A 33 -16.35 -35.54 8.39
C ASP A 33 -15.82 -34.21 8.96
N LEU A 34 -15.77 -34.15 10.29
CA LEU A 34 -15.23 -33.04 11.07
C LEU A 34 -13.85 -33.38 11.62
N SER A 35 -12.98 -32.38 11.66
CA SER A 35 -11.72 -32.45 12.40
C SER A 35 -11.50 -31.19 13.20
N PHE A 36 -10.94 -31.32 14.39
CA PHE A 36 -10.47 -30.22 15.21
C PHE A 36 -8.98 -30.45 15.50
N ALA A 37 -8.24 -29.37 15.37
CA ALA A 37 -6.79 -29.36 15.40
C ALA A 37 -6.37 -28.26 16.38
N GLY A 38 -6.11 -28.63 17.63
CA GLY A 38 -5.77 -27.69 18.69
C GLY A 38 -4.40 -27.02 18.52
N ALA A 39 -4.26 -25.82 19.06
CA ALA A 39 -3.00 -25.06 19.08
C ALA A 39 -1.92 -25.83 19.86
N ARG A 40 -0.68 -25.78 19.38
CA ARG A 40 0.48 -26.43 20.00
C ARG A 40 1.67 -25.50 20.04
N SER A 41 2.36 -25.48 21.17
CA SER A 41 3.67 -24.85 21.29
C SER A 41 4.72 -25.94 21.35
N GLY A 42 5.55 -26.04 20.31
CA GLY A 42 6.60 -27.06 20.21
C GLY A 42 7.64 -27.04 21.34
N LEU A 43 7.62 -25.99 22.18
CA LEU A 43 8.44 -25.87 23.38
C LEU A 43 8.02 -26.82 24.51
N PHE A 44 6.75 -27.25 24.57
CA PHE A 44 6.24 -28.10 25.66
C PHE A 44 6.16 -29.58 25.31
N ASP A 45 6.07 -29.93 24.02
CA ASP A 45 5.84 -31.32 23.58
C ASP A 45 7.12 -32.13 23.30
N GLY A 46 8.31 -31.57 23.56
CA GLY A 46 9.60 -32.23 23.31
C GLY A 46 9.89 -32.56 21.84
N ARG A 47 9.02 -32.16 20.90
CA ARG A 47 9.13 -32.38 19.46
C ARG A 47 9.62 -31.10 18.77
N ARG A 48 10.85 -31.12 18.26
CA ARG A 48 11.39 -30.06 17.40
C ARG A 48 10.51 -29.96 16.14
N ASN A 49 9.90 -28.80 15.90
CA ASN A 49 9.26 -28.35 14.63
C ASN A 49 7.75 -28.56 14.39
N SER A 50 6.89 -28.76 15.40
CA SER A 50 5.43 -28.80 15.17
C SER A 50 4.65 -27.80 16.02
N GLY A 51 4.93 -26.51 15.83
CA GLY A 51 4.11 -25.43 16.42
C GLY A 51 2.86 -25.18 15.58
N ARG A 52 1.67 -25.20 16.20
CA ARG A 52 0.41 -24.74 15.60
C ARG A 52 -0.06 -23.51 16.36
N GLY A 53 -0.05 -22.36 15.70
CA GLY A 53 -0.33 -21.07 16.33
C GLY A 53 -1.80 -20.81 16.71
N GLY A 54 -2.74 -21.71 16.38
CA GLY A 54 -4.16 -21.53 16.66
C GLY A 54 -4.96 -22.82 16.57
N ASN A 55 -6.18 -22.77 17.09
CA ASN A 55 -7.16 -23.85 17.01
C ASN A 55 -7.90 -23.78 15.67
N VAL A 56 -7.94 -24.90 14.96
CA VAL A 56 -8.57 -24.99 13.64
C VAL A 56 -9.58 -26.12 13.65
N MET A 57 -10.83 -25.82 13.31
CA MET A 57 -11.84 -26.82 13.00
C MET A 57 -12.03 -26.87 11.49
N SER A 58 -12.20 -28.05 10.90
CA SER A 58 -12.48 -28.16 9.48
C SER A 58 -13.52 -29.24 9.18
N LEU A 59 -14.29 -28.99 8.12
CA LEU A 59 -15.33 -29.88 7.60
C LEU A 59 -15.01 -30.17 6.13
N THR A 60 -14.97 -31.44 5.75
CA THR A 60 -14.74 -31.85 4.36
C THR A 60 -16.07 -32.00 3.63
N VAL A 61 -16.28 -31.20 2.60
CA VAL A 61 -17.52 -31.16 1.81
C VAL A 61 -17.20 -30.65 0.42
N GLN A 62 -17.76 -31.27 -0.61
CA GLN A 62 -17.49 -30.90 -2.00
C GLN A 62 -18.50 -29.89 -2.53
N GLY A 63 -18.05 -29.09 -3.50
CA GLY A 63 -18.90 -28.20 -4.27
C GLY A 63 -19.17 -26.85 -3.62
N LEU A 64 -18.34 -26.38 -2.69
CA LEU A 64 -18.60 -25.05 -2.12
C LEU A 64 -18.08 -23.93 -3.02
N ARG A 65 -18.80 -22.79 -3.01
CA ARG A 65 -18.30 -21.55 -3.59
C ARG A 65 -17.22 -20.93 -2.70
N PRO A 66 -16.00 -20.69 -3.21
CA PRO A 66 -14.91 -20.17 -2.38
C PRO A 66 -15.18 -18.76 -1.84
N ALA A 67 -14.89 -18.56 -0.57
CA ALA A 67 -14.94 -17.26 0.08
C ALA A 67 -14.08 -17.26 1.33
N ARG A 68 -13.81 -16.07 1.86
CA ARG A 68 -13.22 -15.92 3.18
C ARG A 68 -14.03 -14.94 4.00
N LEU A 69 -14.36 -15.34 5.22
CA LEU A 69 -15.08 -14.55 6.20
C LEU A 69 -14.15 -14.28 7.38
N THR A 70 -14.10 -13.06 7.87
CA THR A 70 -13.35 -12.71 9.09
C THR A 70 -14.21 -11.84 9.99
N ALA A 71 -13.95 -11.90 11.30
CA ALA A 71 -14.57 -10.98 12.24
C ALA A 71 -14.12 -9.56 11.87
N GLU A 72 -15.08 -8.64 11.75
CA GLU A 72 -14.78 -7.28 11.34
C GLU A 72 -14.10 -6.52 12.48
N SER A 73 -12.91 -5.98 12.22
CA SER A 73 -12.18 -5.17 13.18
C SER A 73 -12.65 -3.71 13.18
N ALA A 74 -12.31 -2.95 14.23
CA ALA A 74 -12.51 -1.50 14.23
C ALA A 74 -11.80 -0.80 13.06
N TYR A 75 -10.67 -1.35 12.62
CA TYR A 75 -9.91 -0.82 11.50
C TYR A 75 -10.58 -1.13 10.15
N ASP A 76 -11.18 -2.31 9.98
CA ASP A 76 -11.98 -2.64 8.79
C ASP A 76 -13.11 -1.62 8.60
N ARG A 77 -13.81 -1.29 9.69
CA ARG A 77 -14.88 -0.27 9.70
C ARG A 77 -14.39 1.09 9.27
N LEU A 78 -13.32 1.60 9.88
CA LEU A 78 -12.72 2.86 9.46
C LEU A 78 -12.33 2.85 7.98
N ALA A 79 -11.75 1.74 7.50
CA ALA A 79 -11.36 1.59 6.10
C ALA A 79 -12.57 1.58 5.15
N LYS A 80 -13.71 1.03 5.55
CA LYS A 80 -14.98 1.13 4.81
C LYS A 80 -15.49 2.57 4.80
N ASP A 81 -15.51 3.23 5.96
CA ASP A 81 -16.04 4.58 6.14
C ASP A 81 -15.32 5.61 5.26
N ILE A 82 -14.00 5.47 5.08
CA ILE A 82 -13.21 6.35 4.21
C ILE A 82 -13.17 5.90 2.74
N GLY A 83 -13.93 4.85 2.37
CA GLY A 83 -13.98 4.30 1.01
C GLY A 83 -12.73 3.53 0.56
N TYR A 84 -11.83 3.18 1.49
CA TYR A 84 -10.61 2.43 1.18
C TYR A 84 -10.87 0.94 0.94
N ALA A 85 -11.81 0.35 1.70
CA ALA A 85 -12.23 -1.04 1.54
C ALA A 85 -13.60 -1.08 0.84
N VAL A 86 -13.63 -1.59 -0.39
CA VAL A 86 -14.87 -1.88 -1.11
C VAL A 86 -15.26 -3.32 -0.81
N GLU A 87 -16.09 -3.51 0.20
CA GLU A 87 -16.68 -4.80 0.55
C GLU A 87 -18.12 -4.91 0.04
N PRO A 88 -18.54 -6.06 -0.51
CA PRO A 88 -19.94 -6.29 -0.84
C PRO A 88 -20.84 -6.18 0.41
N GLN A 89 -21.75 -5.20 0.41
CA GLN A 89 -22.76 -5.07 1.46
C GLN A 89 -23.92 -6.04 1.22
N THR A 90 -24.39 -6.70 2.28
CA THR A 90 -25.56 -7.60 2.24
C THR A 90 -26.88 -6.86 2.49
N GLY A 91 -26.81 -5.63 3.04
CA GLY A 91 -27.99 -4.84 3.42
C GLY A 91 -28.51 -5.17 4.82
N ASP A 92 -27.82 -6.07 5.54
CA ASP A 92 -28.12 -6.44 6.90
C ASP A 92 -27.09 -5.78 7.83
N ALA A 93 -27.52 -4.76 8.57
CA ALA A 93 -26.62 -3.92 9.35
C ALA A 93 -25.90 -4.67 10.49
N GLU A 94 -26.48 -5.76 11.01
CA GLU A 94 -25.80 -6.57 12.01
C GLU A 94 -24.69 -7.39 11.35
N PHE A 95 -25.02 -8.07 10.25
CA PHE A 95 -24.07 -8.87 9.49
C PHE A 95 -22.92 -8.01 8.96
N ASP A 96 -23.24 -6.92 8.27
CA ASP A 96 -22.29 -6.04 7.57
C ASP A 96 -21.34 -5.28 8.52
N ARG A 97 -21.66 -5.25 9.83
CA ARG A 97 -20.87 -4.65 10.91
C ARG A 97 -20.00 -5.67 11.66
N ARG A 98 -20.34 -6.95 11.57
CA ARG A 98 -19.69 -8.04 12.33
C ARG A 98 -18.79 -8.88 11.45
N ILE A 99 -19.11 -9.00 10.17
CA ILE A 99 -18.46 -9.91 9.23
C ILE A 99 -17.84 -9.09 8.11
N TYR A 100 -16.56 -9.36 7.86
CA TYR A 100 -15.87 -8.92 6.66
C TYR A 100 -15.84 -10.07 5.64
N LEU A 101 -16.56 -9.90 4.53
CA LEU A 101 -16.69 -10.84 3.42
C LEU A 101 -15.68 -10.53 2.31
N ASN A 102 -14.77 -11.49 2.08
CA ASN A 102 -13.84 -11.44 0.97
C ASN A 102 -14.21 -12.50 -0.09
N THR A 103 -14.92 -12.07 -1.13
CA THR A 103 -15.22 -12.86 -2.32
C THR A 103 -15.41 -11.97 -3.54
N ALA A 104 -15.08 -12.48 -4.72
CA ALA A 104 -15.41 -11.85 -6.01
C ALA A 104 -16.70 -12.43 -6.63
N ASP A 105 -17.28 -13.45 -6.00
CA ASP A 105 -18.42 -14.19 -6.53
C ASP A 105 -19.74 -13.43 -6.32
N GLN A 106 -20.25 -12.83 -7.40
CA GLN A 106 -21.50 -12.06 -7.38
C GLN A 106 -22.73 -12.91 -7.04
N HIS A 107 -22.73 -14.21 -7.34
CA HIS A 107 -23.85 -15.09 -7.01
C HIS A 107 -23.87 -15.41 -5.52
N LEU A 108 -22.70 -15.59 -4.91
CA LEU A 108 -22.61 -15.74 -3.46
C LEU A 108 -23.07 -14.46 -2.74
N ILE A 109 -22.66 -13.29 -3.22
CA ILE A 109 -23.10 -12.00 -2.67
C ILE A 109 -24.63 -11.86 -2.79
N ALA A 110 -25.20 -12.21 -3.93
CA ALA A 110 -26.65 -12.20 -4.13
C ALA A 110 -27.38 -13.18 -3.19
N ALA A 111 -26.85 -14.39 -3.03
CA ALA A 111 -27.40 -15.38 -2.10
C ALA A 111 -27.38 -14.86 -0.66
N LEU A 112 -26.27 -14.27 -0.20
CA LEU A 112 -26.16 -13.67 1.11
C LEU A 112 -27.13 -12.50 1.32
N ARG A 113 -27.44 -11.70 0.28
CA ARG A 113 -28.47 -10.65 0.35
C ARG A 113 -29.88 -11.23 0.51
N GLN A 114 -30.19 -12.27 -0.25
CA GLN A 114 -31.55 -12.82 -0.34
C GLN A 114 -31.92 -13.76 0.81
N ARG A 115 -30.93 -14.39 1.46
CA ARG A 115 -31.14 -15.48 2.42
C ARG A 115 -30.77 -15.08 3.85
N PRO A 116 -31.71 -14.55 4.66
CA PRO A 116 -31.43 -14.15 6.04
C PRO A 116 -30.97 -15.33 6.92
N GLU A 117 -31.46 -16.53 6.65
CA GLU A 117 -31.04 -17.75 7.36
C GLU A 117 -29.56 -18.09 7.12
N LEU A 118 -29.04 -17.81 5.92
CA LEU A 118 -27.62 -18.00 5.61
C LEU A 118 -26.76 -16.98 6.37
N ARG A 119 -27.19 -15.72 6.42
CA ARG A 119 -26.51 -14.68 7.21
C ARG A 119 -26.51 -15.01 8.70
N ARG A 120 -27.64 -15.49 9.23
CA ARG A 120 -27.74 -15.91 10.63
C ARG A 120 -26.80 -17.07 10.93
N ALA A 121 -26.74 -18.09 10.07
CA ALA A 121 -25.83 -19.22 10.25
C ALA A 121 -24.34 -18.80 10.24
N VAL A 122 -23.97 -17.80 9.43
CA VAL A 122 -22.62 -17.20 9.51
C VAL A 122 -22.42 -16.54 10.86
N LEU A 123 -23.35 -15.69 11.32
CA LEU A 123 -23.24 -15.04 12.64
C LEU A 123 -23.11 -16.06 13.76
N ASP A 124 -23.86 -17.16 13.70
CA ASP A 124 -23.80 -18.25 14.67
C ASP A 124 -22.41 -18.92 14.71
N LEU A 125 -21.66 -18.99 13.59
CA LEU A 125 -20.26 -19.46 13.62
C LEU A 125 -19.36 -18.53 14.43
N PHE A 126 -19.52 -17.22 14.25
CA PHE A 126 -18.73 -16.22 14.95
C PHE A 126 -19.15 -16.10 16.41
N ASP A 127 -20.44 -16.28 16.72
CA ASP A 127 -20.96 -16.43 18.09
C ASP A 127 -20.39 -17.69 18.76
N ALA A 128 -20.17 -18.78 18.00
CA ALA A 128 -19.51 -20.00 18.46
C ALA A 128 -17.97 -19.88 18.57
N GLY A 129 -17.40 -18.69 18.32
CA GLY A 129 -15.99 -18.39 18.57
C GLY A 129 -15.07 -18.42 17.34
N ALA A 130 -15.61 -18.46 16.12
CA ALA A 130 -14.81 -18.30 14.91
C ALA A 130 -14.16 -16.89 14.86
N ALA A 131 -12.86 -16.82 14.56
CA ALA A 131 -12.19 -15.59 14.15
C ALA A 131 -12.19 -15.42 12.62
N GLN A 132 -12.10 -16.54 11.92
CA GLN A 132 -11.97 -16.60 10.47
C GLN A 132 -12.55 -17.91 9.94
N VAL A 133 -13.22 -17.84 8.80
CA VAL A 133 -13.74 -18.99 8.06
C VAL A 133 -13.23 -18.92 6.63
N ASP A 134 -12.39 -19.87 6.24
CA ASP A 134 -11.93 -20.05 4.87
C ASP A 134 -12.76 -21.16 4.20
N ILE A 135 -13.42 -20.82 3.11
CA ILE A 135 -14.26 -21.75 2.35
C ILE A 135 -13.54 -22.02 1.04
N ALA A 136 -13.11 -23.27 0.87
CA ALA A 136 -12.56 -23.81 -0.36
C ALA A 136 -13.56 -24.77 -1.00
N PHE A 137 -13.31 -25.14 -2.25
CA PHE A 137 -14.24 -25.98 -3.02
C PHE A 137 -14.56 -27.34 -2.36
N SER A 138 -13.61 -27.90 -1.60
CA SER A 138 -13.73 -29.23 -0.97
C SER A 138 -13.65 -29.21 0.55
N ARG A 139 -13.57 -28.03 1.18
CA ARG A 139 -13.33 -27.90 2.62
C ARG A 139 -13.75 -26.54 3.15
N VAL A 140 -14.38 -26.53 4.31
CA VAL A 140 -14.49 -25.32 5.16
C VAL A 140 -13.53 -25.43 6.32
N THR A 141 -12.77 -24.38 6.57
CA THR A 141 -11.81 -24.29 7.67
C THR A 141 -12.15 -23.08 8.53
N MET A 142 -12.42 -23.32 9.81
CA MET A 142 -12.75 -22.32 10.81
C MET A 142 -11.58 -22.20 11.81
N THR A 143 -10.96 -21.02 11.85
CA THR A 143 -9.95 -20.68 12.86
C THR A 143 -10.64 -20.01 14.04
N MET A 144 -10.38 -20.47 15.26
CA MET A 144 -11.03 -19.95 16.48
C MET A 144 -10.30 -18.73 17.05
N ALA A 145 -11.04 -17.75 17.58
CA ALA A 145 -10.50 -16.52 18.18
C ALA A 145 -9.83 -16.72 19.56
N GLY A 146 -10.11 -17.85 20.22
CA GLY A 146 -9.62 -18.16 21.55
C GLY A 146 -9.01 -19.54 21.67
N ALA A 147 -8.44 -19.80 22.84
CA ALA A 147 -8.06 -21.15 23.24
C ALA A 147 -9.33 -21.95 23.59
N LEU A 148 -10.09 -22.36 22.57
CA LEU A 148 -10.99 -23.50 22.70
C LEU A 148 -10.11 -24.66 23.20
N ARG A 149 -10.29 -25.03 24.46
CA ARG A 149 -9.51 -26.06 25.15
C ARG A 149 -10.44 -27.25 25.35
N PRO A 150 -10.52 -28.17 24.38
CA PRO A 150 -11.41 -29.32 24.48
C PRO A 150 -11.12 -30.20 25.71
N ASP A 151 -9.95 -30.06 26.33
CA ASP A 151 -9.55 -30.79 27.54
C ASP A 151 -10.03 -30.15 28.86
N ARG A 152 -10.77 -29.04 28.80
CA ARG A 152 -11.48 -28.50 29.98
C ARG A 152 -12.86 -29.14 30.11
N ASP A 153 -13.42 -29.08 31.30
CA ASP A 153 -14.73 -29.66 31.63
C ASP A 153 -15.84 -29.25 30.64
N ASP A 154 -15.80 -28.01 30.14
CA ASP A 154 -16.76 -27.48 29.15
C ASP A 154 -16.26 -27.53 27.69
N GLY A 155 -15.01 -27.92 27.46
CA GLY A 155 -14.36 -27.83 26.15
C GLY A 155 -14.99 -28.72 25.07
N GLN A 156 -15.50 -29.88 25.46
CA GLN A 156 -16.24 -30.77 24.55
C GLN A 156 -17.59 -30.18 24.16
N HIS A 157 -18.25 -29.46 25.07
CA HIS A 157 -19.50 -28.77 24.78
C HIS A 157 -19.29 -27.65 23.77
N ASP A 158 -18.27 -26.81 23.98
CA ASP A 158 -17.90 -25.74 23.03
C ASP A 158 -17.56 -26.30 21.64
N MET A 159 -16.81 -27.41 21.60
CA MET A 159 -16.46 -28.08 20.35
C MET A 159 -17.67 -28.69 19.64
N ALA A 160 -18.62 -29.27 20.40
CA ALA A 160 -19.89 -29.75 19.85
C ALA A 160 -20.74 -28.60 19.29
N THR A 161 -20.86 -27.50 20.02
CA THR A 161 -21.59 -26.29 19.57
C THR A 161 -20.98 -25.71 18.30
N ALA A 162 -19.66 -25.53 18.27
CA ALA A 162 -18.94 -25.04 17.08
C ALA A 162 -19.07 -26.00 15.88
N GLY A 163 -18.98 -27.31 16.11
CA GLY A 163 -19.18 -28.33 15.07
C GLY A 163 -20.59 -28.33 14.50
N GLN A 164 -21.61 -28.19 15.36
CA GLN A 164 -23.01 -28.09 14.93
C GLN A 164 -23.26 -26.82 14.10
N ALA A 165 -22.74 -25.68 14.55
CA ALA A 165 -22.83 -24.43 13.82
C ALA A 165 -22.16 -24.56 12.43
N LEU A 166 -20.97 -25.18 12.36
CA LEU A 166 -20.25 -25.43 11.10
C LEU A 166 -21.05 -26.32 10.13
N CYS A 167 -21.66 -27.40 10.62
CA CYS A 167 -22.53 -28.25 9.81
C CYS A 167 -23.78 -27.51 9.32
N ALA A 168 -24.43 -26.73 10.18
CA ALA A 168 -25.62 -25.96 9.82
C ALA A 168 -25.31 -24.90 8.75
N PHE A 169 -24.19 -24.19 8.92
CA PHE A 169 -23.68 -23.23 7.94
C PHE A 169 -23.43 -23.87 6.57
N VAL A 170 -22.71 -25.00 6.53
CA VAL A 170 -22.38 -25.68 5.26
C VAL A 170 -23.62 -26.12 4.49
N LYS A 171 -24.68 -26.57 5.18
CA LYS A 171 -25.94 -26.97 4.54
C LYS A 171 -26.65 -25.82 3.84
N LEU A 172 -26.46 -24.60 4.31
CA LEU A 172 -27.06 -23.41 3.72
C LEU A 172 -26.18 -22.76 2.66
N TRP A 173 -24.87 -23.03 2.67
CA TRP A 173 -23.91 -22.40 1.78
C TRP A 173 -24.19 -22.75 0.31
N PRO A 174 -24.15 -21.77 -0.62
CA PRO A 174 -24.42 -22.03 -2.03
C PRO A 174 -23.42 -23.01 -2.65
N GLY A 175 -23.94 -23.99 -3.38
CA GLY A 175 -23.18 -24.99 -4.12
C GLY A 175 -22.76 -24.50 -5.52
N PRO A 176 -22.15 -25.38 -6.35
CA PRO A 176 -21.72 -25.04 -7.69
C PRO A 176 -22.92 -24.90 -8.64
N GLY A 177 -24.03 -25.57 -8.32
CA GLY A 177 -25.26 -25.56 -9.11
C GLY A 177 -26.10 -24.29 -8.96
N ASP A 178 -25.83 -23.46 -7.96
CA ASP A 178 -26.64 -22.26 -7.65
C ASP A 178 -26.29 -21.03 -8.52
N GLY A 179 -25.60 -21.25 -9.65
CA GLY A 179 -25.25 -20.20 -10.61
C GLY A 179 -24.02 -20.52 -11.45
N PRO A 180 -23.59 -19.62 -12.35
CA PRO A 180 -22.35 -19.76 -13.11
C PRO A 180 -21.13 -19.82 -12.19
N ALA A 181 -20.12 -20.60 -12.60
CA ALA A 181 -18.89 -20.78 -11.85
C ALA A 181 -18.16 -19.44 -11.64
N PRO A 182 -17.55 -19.21 -10.47
CA PRO A 182 -16.75 -18.02 -10.24
C PRO A 182 -15.60 -17.93 -11.23
N ALA A 183 -15.30 -16.73 -11.71
CA ALA A 183 -14.15 -16.49 -12.57
C ALA A 183 -12.85 -16.90 -11.84
N PRO A 184 -11.89 -17.55 -12.51
CA PRO A 184 -10.69 -18.04 -11.85
C PRO A 184 -9.83 -16.88 -11.30
N SER A 185 -9.57 -16.88 -9.99
CA SER A 185 -8.79 -15.82 -9.31
C SER A 185 -7.32 -15.71 -9.74
N TRP A 186 -6.81 -16.65 -10.55
CA TRP A 186 -5.45 -16.58 -11.10
C TRP A 186 -5.33 -15.53 -12.21
N PHE A 187 -6.43 -15.18 -12.86
CA PHE A 187 -6.45 -14.22 -13.97
C PHE A 187 -6.07 -12.81 -13.48
N ASP A 188 -6.62 -12.40 -12.33
CA ASP A 188 -6.28 -11.11 -11.70
C ASP A 188 -4.81 -11.04 -11.32
N ARG A 189 -4.23 -12.10 -10.73
CA ARG A 189 -2.82 -12.10 -10.30
C ARG A 189 -1.85 -11.93 -11.48
N ARG A 190 -2.17 -12.50 -12.66
CA ARG A 190 -1.32 -12.36 -13.86
C ARG A 190 -1.39 -10.96 -14.45
N ILE A 191 -2.58 -10.36 -14.51
CA ILE A 191 -2.76 -8.98 -14.99
C ILE A 191 -2.02 -8.01 -14.06
N PHE A 192 -2.12 -8.18 -12.74
CA PHE A 192 -1.39 -7.35 -11.79
C PHE A 192 0.12 -7.56 -11.85
N GLY A 193 0.59 -8.80 -12.01
CA GLY A 193 2.01 -9.08 -12.23
C GLY A 193 2.55 -8.40 -13.49
N LEU A 194 1.78 -8.42 -14.58
CA LEU A 194 2.13 -7.75 -15.84
C LEU A 194 2.19 -6.22 -15.66
N ALA A 195 1.19 -5.62 -15.00
CA ALA A 195 1.16 -4.19 -14.74
C ALA A 195 2.36 -3.72 -13.91
N TRP A 196 2.76 -4.49 -12.90
CA TRP A 196 3.97 -4.23 -12.12
C TRP A 196 5.25 -4.37 -12.93
N ALA A 197 5.34 -5.41 -13.77
CA ALA A 197 6.50 -5.59 -14.64
C ALA A 197 6.65 -4.41 -15.63
N LEU A 198 5.53 -3.90 -16.16
CA LEU A 198 5.51 -2.72 -17.04
C LEU A 198 5.91 -1.45 -16.29
N LEU A 199 5.42 -1.23 -15.07
CA LEU A 199 5.80 -0.07 -14.25
C LEU A 199 7.29 -0.10 -13.90
N ALA A 200 7.81 -1.26 -13.47
CA ALA A 200 9.23 -1.43 -13.16
C ALA A 200 10.10 -1.25 -14.41
N GLY A 201 9.68 -1.82 -15.54
CA GLY A 201 10.35 -1.64 -16.84
C GLY A 201 10.37 -0.19 -17.30
N GLY A 202 9.25 0.53 -17.14
CA GLY A 202 9.16 1.96 -17.46
C GLY A 202 10.04 2.83 -16.57
N ALA A 203 10.12 2.52 -15.27
CA ALA A 203 11.03 3.22 -14.35
C ALA A 203 12.50 2.98 -14.69
N ILE A 204 12.89 1.74 -15.03
CA ILE A 204 14.25 1.39 -15.48
C ILE A 204 14.57 2.11 -16.79
N PHE A 205 13.65 2.10 -17.75
CA PHE A 205 13.83 2.77 -19.03
C PHE A 205 13.97 4.29 -18.87
N ALA A 206 13.12 4.92 -18.07
CA ALA A 206 13.21 6.35 -17.77
C ALA A 206 14.53 6.71 -17.07
N ALA A 207 15.01 5.86 -16.15
CA ALA A 207 16.30 6.04 -15.50
C ALA A 207 17.49 5.86 -16.47
N HIS A 208 17.33 5.05 -17.52
CA HIS A 208 18.39 4.77 -18.49
C HIS A 208 18.43 5.75 -19.68
N HIS A 209 17.29 6.34 -20.04
CA HIS A 209 17.18 7.24 -21.19
C HIS A 209 17.55 8.70 -20.90
N ASP A 210 17.76 9.04 -19.62
CA ASP A 210 18.27 10.35 -19.22
C ASP A 210 19.78 10.44 -19.52
N SER A 211 20.07 11.13 -20.64
CA SER A 211 21.35 11.23 -21.34
C SER A 211 22.62 11.41 -20.49
N GLU A 212 23.70 10.74 -20.90
CA GLU A 212 25.05 10.78 -20.32
C GLU A 212 25.65 12.20 -20.14
N GLN A 213 25.11 13.21 -20.83
CA GLN A 213 25.59 14.59 -20.71
C GLN A 213 25.18 15.29 -19.41
N LEU A 214 24.12 14.85 -18.74
CA LEU A 214 23.71 15.38 -17.42
C LEU A 214 24.47 14.72 -16.25
N TRP A 215 24.92 13.48 -16.44
CA TRP A 215 25.53 12.67 -15.38
C TRP A 215 26.92 13.16 -14.96
N ALA A 216 27.74 13.65 -15.89
CA ALA A 216 29.10 14.12 -15.57
C ALA A 216 29.14 15.32 -14.58
N ARG A 217 28.02 16.03 -14.36
CA ARG A 217 27.92 17.14 -13.38
C ARG A 217 27.14 16.79 -12.10
N GLN A 218 26.58 15.59 -11.97
CA GLN A 218 25.50 15.31 -11.01
C GLN A 218 25.66 14.03 -10.16
N ILE A 219 26.69 13.20 -10.34
CA ILE A 219 26.65 11.81 -9.85
C ILE A 219 26.60 11.62 -8.31
N GLU A 220 27.10 12.54 -7.47
CA GLU A 220 27.40 12.16 -6.07
C GLU A 220 26.44 12.70 -5.00
N THR A 221 25.81 13.84 -5.20
CA THR A 221 24.80 14.40 -4.27
C THR A 221 23.41 13.85 -4.55
N TYR A 222 23.14 13.44 -5.80
CA TYR A 222 21.87 12.89 -6.22
C TYR A 222 21.60 11.50 -5.62
N ALA A 223 22.63 10.65 -5.51
CA ALA A 223 22.45 9.31 -4.96
C ALA A 223 21.85 9.33 -3.54
N GLN A 224 22.34 10.18 -2.63
CA GLN A 224 21.88 10.15 -1.23
C GLN A 224 20.52 10.80 -1.01
N VAL A 225 20.17 11.85 -1.78
CA VAL A 225 18.86 12.51 -1.69
C VAL A 225 17.79 11.68 -2.40
N ASP A 226 18.12 11.02 -3.52
CA ASP A 226 17.21 10.07 -4.17
C ASP A 226 16.97 8.83 -3.31
N TRP A 227 17.99 8.27 -2.65
CA TRP A 227 17.79 7.13 -1.75
C TRP A 227 16.93 7.48 -0.53
N LEU A 228 17.10 8.67 0.07
CA LEU A 228 16.27 9.09 1.21
C LEU A 228 14.85 9.44 0.77
N GLY A 229 14.69 10.11 -0.37
CA GLY A 229 13.39 10.41 -0.97
C GLY A 229 12.65 9.13 -1.35
N MET A 230 13.30 8.22 -2.07
CA MET A 230 12.75 6.89 -2.37
C MET A 230 12.48 6.08 -1.12
N ALA A 231 13.33 6.12 -0.08
CA ALA A 231 13.10 5.39 1.17
C ALA A 231 11.91 5.95 1.95
N VAL A 232 11.73 7.28 2.03
CA VAL A 232 10.56 7.90 2.65
C VAL A 232 9.30 7.59 1.85
N TRP A 233 9.38 7.65 0.52
CA TRP A 233 8.26 7.28 -0.35
C TRP A 233 7.91 5.79 -0.27
N LEU A 234 8.90 4.90 -0.27
CA LEU A 234 8.70 3.47 -0.02
C LEU A 234 8.14 3.26 1.38
N ALA A 235 8.59 3.97 2.40
CA ALA A 235 8.03 3.86 3.75
C ALA A 235 6.58 4.35 3.80
N VAL A 236 6.20 5.39 3.06
CA VAL A 236 4.81 5.88 2.97
C VAL A 236 3.94 4.97 2.11
N ALA A 237 4.46 4.39 1.04
CA ALA A 237 3.72 3.51 0.13
C ALA A 237 3.62 2.07 0.64
N VAL A 238 4.70 1.56 1.24
CA VAL A 238 4.87 0.17 1.67
C VAL A 238 4.71 0.02 3.18
N GLY A 239 4.98 1.05 3.98
CA GLY A 239 4.80 1.01 5.45
C GLY A 239 3.38 0.68 5.86
N PRO A 240 2.34 1.32 5.30
CA PRO A 240 0.95 0.90 5.54
C PRO A 240 0.73 -0.55 5.12
N TYR A 241 1.30 -1.02 4.01
CA TYR A 241 1.15 -2.39 3.53
C TYR A 241 1.79 -3.45 4.46
N ILE A 242 2.98 -3.17 5.01
CA ILE A 242 3.68 -4.02 5.98
C ILE A 242 2.92 -4.02 7.32
N LEU A 243 2.48 -2.85 7.80
CA LEU A 243 1.67 -2.73 9.01
C LEU A 243 0.31 -3.42 8.88
N LEU A 244 -0.24 -3.50 7.66
CA LEU A 244 -1.49 -4.17 7.33
C LEU A 244 -1.35 -5.68 7.02
N GLY A 245 -0.13 -6.22 7.15
CA GLY A 245 0.11 -7.66 7.12
C GLY A 245 -0.26 -8.34 5.80
N ALA A 246 0.02 -7.74 4.63
CA ALA A 246 0.02 -8.33 3.28
C ALA A 246 -1.18 -9.24 2.87
N ARG A 247 -2.29 -9.27 3.62
CA ARG A 247 -3.32 -10.33 3.54
C ARG A 247 -4.63 -9.94 2.85
N ARG A 248 -4.80 -8.69 2.39
CA ARG A 248 -6.08 -8.24 1.78
C ARG A 248 -6.09 -8.31 0.25
N ALA A 249 -7.26 -8.65 -0.30
CA ALA A 249 -7.50 -8.82 -1.73
C ALA A 249 -7.61 -7.49 -2.52
N SER A 250 -7.63 -6.31 -1.89
CA SER A 250 -7.64 -5.01 -2.57
C SER A 250 -6.29 -4.27 -2.49
N SER A 251 -5.33 -4.79 -1.73
CA SER A 251 -4.08 -4.13 -1.39
C SER A 251 -3.21 -3.83 -2.63
N HIS A 252 -3.36 -4.61 -3.69
CA HIS A 252 -2.64 -4.45 -4.94
C HIS A 252 -3.16 -3.27 -5.79
N ARG A 253 -4.46 -2.94 -5.73
CA ARG A 253 -5.03 -1.78 -6.46
C ARG A 253 -4.56 -0.48 -5.83
N THR A 254 -4.61 -0.40 -4.50
CA THR A 254 -4.09 0.75 -3.77
C THR A 254 -2.58 0.93 -4.00
N LEU A 255 -1.80 -0.15 -3.98
CA LEU A 255 -0.38 -0.11 -4.30
C LEU A 255 -0.11 0.41 -5.72
N LEU A 256 -0.92 0.04 -6.70
CA LEU A 256 -0.77 0.48 -8.09
C LEU A 256 -1.10 1.97 -8.22
N VAL A 257 -2.16 2.45 -7.57
CA VAL A 257 -2.53 3.87 -7.54
C VAL A 257 -1.45 4.70 -6.83
N VAL A 258 -1.01 4.27 -5.65
CA VAL A 258 0.06 4.94 -4.90
C VAL A 258 1.38 4.92 -5.68
N GLY A 259 1.71 3.81 -6.34
CA GLY A 259 2.87 3.68 -7.21
C GLY A 259 2.81 4.62 -8.41
N LEU A 260 1.65 4.74 -9.08
CA LEU A 260 1.44 5.68 -10.18
C LEU A 260 1.56 7.13 -9.71
N VAL A 261 0.94 7.49 -8.59
CA VAL A 261 1.05 8.84 -8.02
C VAL A 261 2.50 9.16 -7.66
N ALA A 262 3.22 8.22 -7.05
CA ALA A 262 4.65 8.39 -6.75
C ALA A 262 5.49 8.58 -8.03
N LEU A 263 5.22 7.80 -9.09
CA LEU A 263 5.88 7.94 -10.40
C LEU A 263 5.60 9.31 -11.04
N CYS A 264 4.38 9.82 -10.97
CA CYS A 264 4.03 11.14 -11.50
C CYS A 264 4.67 12.28 -10.71
N LEU A 265 4.89 12.10 -9.39
CA LEU A 265 5.44 13.14 -8.51
C LEU A 265 6.97 13.11 -8.39
N LEU A 266 7.62 12.01 -8.80
CA LEU A 266 9.07 11.84 -8.83
C LEU A 266 9.83 13.02 -9.49
N PRO A 267 9.49 13.48 -10.71
CA PRO A 267 10.20 14.59 -11.35
C PRO A 267 10.09 15.92 -10.59
N PHE A 268 8.92 16.22 -10.00
CA PHE A 268 8.71 17.44 -9.20
C PHE A 268 9.48 17.44 -7.89
N SER A 269 9.67 16.25 -7.29
CA SER A 269 10.39 16.12 -6.03
C SER A 269 11.89 16.39 -6.19
N LYS A 270 12.48 16.02 -7.34
CA LYS A 270 13.91 16.15 -7.63
C LYS A 270 14.37 17.60 -7.65
N GLU A 271 13.68 18.46 -8.41
CA GLU A 271 14.04 19.89 -8.52
C GLU A 271 13.83 20.65 -7.20
N LEU A 272 12.71 20.38 -6.50
CA LEU A 272 12.38 21.04 -5.24
C LEU A 272 13.31 20.63 -4.10
N LEU A 273 13.66 19.35 -3.99
CA LEU A 273 14.62 18.86 -3.00
C LEU A 273 16.02 19.38 -3.30
N GLN A 274 16.42 19.46 -4.57
CA GLN A 274 17.72 20.00 -4.95
C GLN A 274 17.84 21.50 -4.63
N LEU A 275 16.84 22.31 -4.97
CA LEU A 275 16.82 23.74 -4.65
C LEU A 275 16.83 23.97 -3.13
N ARG A 276 16.06 23.18 -2.37
CA ARG A 276 16.00 23.32 -0.91
C ARG A 276 17.25 22.81 -0.21
N ALA A 277 17.78 21.66 -0.61
CA ALA A 277 19.00 21.10 -0.04
C ALA A 277 20.20 22.02 -0.28
N ASN A 278 20.36 22.54 -1.49
CA ASN A 278 21.43 23.49 -1.80
C ASN A 278 21.29 24.78 -0.97
N LYS A 279 20.07 25.32 -0.83
CA LYS A 279 19.83 26.52 -0.03
C LYS A 279 20.06 26.29 1.47
N TRP A 280 19.69 25.13 2.01
CA TRP A 280 19.89 24.80 3.43
C TRP A 280 21.35 24.49 3.77
N LEU A 281 22.09 23.94 2.83
CA LEU A 281 23.43 23.39 3.08
C LEU A 281 24.52 24.25 2.43
N THR A 282 24.19 25.51 2.09
CA THR A 282 25.19 26.51 1.70
C THR A 282 26.10 26.79 2.88
N ARG A 283 27.38 26.43 2.77
CA ARG A 283 28.38 26.60 3.83
C ARG A 283 29.07 27.96 3.76
N ALA A 284 29.26 28.46 2.55
CA ALA A 284 29.94 29.71 2.30
C ALA A 284 29.44 30.36 1.02
N GLU A 285 29.53 31.68 0.96
CA GLU A 285 29.25 32.47 -0.23
C GLU A 285 30.42 33.41 -0.48
N ALA A 286 30.86 33.46 -1.74
CA ALA A 286 31.92 34.34 -2.18
C ALA A 286 31.42 35.21 -3.32
N VAL A 287 31.74 36.50 -3.25
CA VAL A 287 31.56 37.39 -4.40
C VAL A 287 32.79 37.21 -5.28
N VAL A 288 32.58 36.75 -6.52
CA VAL A 288 33.63 36.54 -7.50
C VAL A 288 33.48 37.55 -8.65
N PRO A 289 34.59 37.97 -9.27
CA PRO A 289 34.55 38.79 -10.47
C PRO A 289 33.68 38.11 -11.54
N ALA A 290 32.90 38.92 -12.25
CA ALA A 290 32.10 38.48 -13.38
C ALA A 290 32.31 39.42 -14.56
N GLN A 291 32.09 38.91 -15.76
CA GLN A 291 32.23 39.68 -16.99
C GLN A 291 31.01 39.46 -17.87
N LEU A 292 30.40 40.55 -18.33
CA LEU A 292 29.37 40.52 -19.36
C LEU A 292 30.06 40.20 -20.70
N THR A 293 29.65 39.12 -21.37
CA THR A 293 30.26 38.66 -22.63
C THR A 293 29.33 38.69 -23.83
N ASP A 294 28.02 38.64 -23.60
CA ASP A 294 27.01 38.83 -24.65
C ASP A 294 25.84 39.63 -24.06
N LEU A 295 25.24 40.48 -24.87
CA LEU A 295 24.07 41.27 -24.52
C LEU A 295 23.14 41.32 -25.73
N ARG A 296 21.94 40.80 -25.57
CA ARG A 296 20.89 40.79 -26.58
C ARG A 296 19.68 41.53 -26.05
N GLN A 297 19.07 42.34 -26.89
CA GLN A 297 17.76 42.91 -26.58
C GLN A 297 16.71 41.85 -26.89
N ASP A 298 15.90 41.48 -25.90
CA ASP A 298 14.79 40.56 -26.12
C ASP A 298 13.74 41.28 -26.97
N THR A 299 13.60 40.81 -28.21
CA THR A 299 12.66 41.37 -29.19
C THR A 299 11.43 40.47 -29.36
N ASP A 300 11.46 39.25 -28.81
CA ASP A 300 10.48 38.19 -29.05
C ASP A 300 9.61 37.88 -27.81
N GLY A 301 9.98 38.36 -26.61
CA GLY A 301 9.29 38.06 -25.34
C GLY A 301 8.15 38.98 -24.88
N LEU A 302 7.45 38.53 -23.82
CA LEU A 302 6.35 39.20 -23.12
C LEU A 302 6.73 40.56 -22.49
N HIS A 303 8.03 40.86 -22.36
CA HIS A 303 8.57 42.10 -21.80
C HIS A 303 9.32 42.85 -22.91
N ARG A 304 8.60 43.67 -23.69
CA ARG A 304 9.10 44.39 -24.88
C ARG A 304 10.33 45.30 -24.71
N ASP A 305 10.89 45.41 -23.50
CA ASP A 305 12.06 46.23 -23.18
C ASP A 305 13.13 45.46 -22.36
N GLY A 306 13.05 44.13 -22.32
CA GLY A 306 13.99 43.26 -21.61
C GLY A 306 15.33 43.11 -22.35
N TYR A 307 16.38 42.77 -21.60
CA TYR A 307 17.67 42.40 -22.16
C TYR A 307 18.08 41.05 -21.60
N GLU A 308 18.57 40.17 -22.47
CA GLU A 308 19.23 38.91 -22.09
C GLU A 308 20.74 39.12 -22.13
N ALA A 309 21.42 38.68 -21.07
CA ALA A 309 22.86 38.82 -20.93
C ALA A 309 23.52 37.48 -20.65
N VAL A 310 24.64 37.19 -21.32
CA VAL A 310 25.54 36.10 -20.93
C VAL A 310 26.64 36.70 -20.07
N ILE A 311 26.72 36.25 -18.82
CA ILE A 311 27.68 36.71 -17.82
C ILE A 311 28.60 35.54 -17.45
N MET A 312 29.89 35.71 -17.70
CA MET A 312 30.95 34.78 -17.29
C MET A 312 31.28 34.96 -15.80
N ILE A 313 31.17 33.89 -15.02
CA ILE A 313 31.40 33.87 -13.59
C ILE A 313 32.26 32.64 -13.26
N ASP A 314 33.49 32.84 -12.82
CA ASP A 314 34.42 31.72 -12.48
C ASP A 314 34.54 30.71 -13.66
N ASP A 315 34.81 31.25 -14.86
CA ASP A 315 34.91 30.50 -16.14
C ASP A 315 33.64 29.78 -16.60
N ARG A 316 32.47 30.14 -16.05
CA ARG A 316 31.18 29.57 -16.46
C ARG A 316 30.26 30.63 -17.05
N PRO A 317 29.74 30.43 -18.29
CA PRO A 317 28.71 31.30 -18.83
C PRO A 317 27.39 31.05 -18.10
N SER A 318 26.70 32.13 -17.76
CA SER A 318 25.37 32.09 -17.16
C SER A 318 24.48 33.11 -17.85
N GLU A 319 23.31 32.67 -18.29
CA GLU A 319 22.28 33.54 -18.88
C GLU A 319 21.48 34.24 -17.78
N TRP A 320 21.25 35.53 -17.94
CA TRP A 320 20.52 36.38 -17.00
C TRP A 320 19.62 37.34 -17.74
N GLU A 321 18.38 37.47 -17.27
CA GLU A 321 17.50 38.57 -17.65
C GLU A 321 17.88 39.82 -16.88
N LEU A 322 18.16 40.90 -17.59
CA LEU A 322 18.42 42.22 -17.04
C LEU A 322 17.14 43.06 -17.12
N SER A 323 16.90 43.86 -16.09
CA SER A 323 15.86 44.89 -16.16
C SER A 323 16.18 45.90 -17.27
N PRO A 324 15.18 46.64 -17.81
CA PRO A 324 15.42 47.63 -18.86
C PRO A 324 16.46 48.70 -18.49
N GLN A 325 16.57 49.04 -17.19
CA GLN A 325 17.59 49.98 -16.72
C GLN A 325 18.98 49.36 -16.70
N GLU A 326 19.13 48.11 -16.25
CA GLU A 326 20.40 47.39 -16.25
C GLU A 326 20.88 47.10 -17.67
N GLY A 327 19.98 46.73 -18.58
CA GLY A 327 20.30 46.50 -19.98
C GLY A 327 20.78 47.77 -20.70
N ARG A 328 20.16 48.94 -20.42
CA ARG A 328 20.68 50.23 -20.91
C ARG A 328 22.07 50.54 -20.36
N LEU A 329 22.28 50.34 -19.06
CA LEU A 329 23.60 50.51 -18.45
C LEU A 329 24.64 49.55 -19.06
N ALA A 330 24.25 48.32 -19.38
CA ALA A 330 25.10 47.32 -20.02
C ALA A 330 25.47 47.74 -21.45
N ALA A 331 24.49 48.18 -22.24
CA ALA A 331 24.70 48.69 -23.59
C ALA A 331 25.62 49.92 -23.63
N GLU A 332 25.58 50.76 -22.59
CA GLU A 332 26.49 51.91 -22.42
C GLU A 332 27.89 51.52 -21.91
N GLY A 333 28.15 50.25 -21.58
CA GLY A 333 29.39 49.80 -20.94
C GLY A 333 29.57 50.32 -19.51
N ARG A 334 28.45 50.62 -18.83
CA ARG A 334 28.39 51.20 -17.49
C ARG A 334 27.78 50.26 -16.45
N LEU A 335 27.48 49.01 -16.82
CA LEU A 335 27.04 48.00 -15.87
C LEU A 335 28.23 47.21 -15.35
N CYS A 336 28.39 47.19 -14.03
CA CYS A 336 29.33 46.34 -13.33
C CYS A 336 28.58 45.13 -12.79
N VAL A 337 29.20 43.96 -12.92
CA VAL A 337 28.61 42.68 -12.53
C VAL A 337 29.56 41.92 -11.61
N ALA A 338 29.01 41.22 -10.63
CA ALA A 338 29.72 40.21 -9.85
C ALA A 338 28.83 39.00 -9.61
N GLY A 339 29.42 37.81 -9.69
CA GLY A 339 28.73 36.58 -9.34
C GLY A 339 28.80 36.34 -7.85
N VAL A 340 27.68 35.93 -7.25
CA VAL A 340 27.69 35.35 -5.90
C VAL A 340 27.74 33.84 -6.06
N VAL A 341 28.90 33.25 -5.84
CA VAL A 341 29.08 31.80 -5.90
C VAL A 341 28.90 31.23 -4.51
N ALA A 342 27.97 30.29 -4.38
CA ALA A 342 27.71 29.54 -3.17
C ALA A 342 28.47 28.20 -3.21
N ILE A 343 29.02 27.81 -2.08
CA ILE A 343 29.64 26.51 -1.85
C ILE A 343 28.67 25.67 -1.01
N GLY A 344 28.07 24.67 -1.64
CA GLY A 344 27.12 23.75 -1.03
C GLY A 344 27.78 22.55 -0.35
N LEU A 345 27.01 21.47 -0.23
CA LEU A 345 27.52 20.17 0.21
C LEU A 345 28.58 19.63 -0.75
N ARG A 346 29.63 19.01 -0.20
CA ARG A 346 30.78 18.44 -0.95
C ARG A 346 31.48 19.45 -1.85
N ASP A 347 31.55 20.70 -1.42
CA ASP A 347 32.25 21.78 -2.09
C ASP A 347 31.74 22.09 -3.52
N LEU A 348 30.50 21.69 -3.82
CA LEU A 348 29.84 22.04 -5.07
C LEU A 348 29.64 23.55 -5.16
N ARG A 349 30.26 24.15 -6.19
CA ARG A 349 30.13 25.57 -6.53
C ARG A 349 29.00 25.79 -7.51
N TYR A 350 28.05 26.65 -7.14
CA TYR A 350 26.99 27.12 -8.04
C TYR A 350 26.81 28.64 -7.94
N ILE A 351 26.35 29.23 -9.05
CA ILE A 351 26.06 30.67 -9.12
C ILE A 351 24.70 30.88 -8.46
N ARG A 352 24.67 31.56 -7.32
CA ARG A 352 23.45 31.82 -6.55
C ARG A 352 22.66 33.00 -7.12
N THR A 353 23.37 34.08 -7.43
CA THR A 353 22.80 35.30 -8.00
C THR A 353 23.90 36.08 -8.71
N VAL A 354 23.52 36.92 -9.66
CA VAL A 354 24.37 38.02 -10.12
C VAL A 354 23.98 39.29 -9.37
N ARG A 355 24.99 40.05 -8.96
CA ARG A 355 24.81 41.42 -8.47
C ARG A 355 25.22 42.37 -9.58
N THR A 356 24.35 43.32 -9.82
CA THR A 356 24.46 44.36 -10.85
C THR A 356 24.51 45.73 -10.17
N TRP A 357 25.35 46.63 -10.65
CA TRP A 357 25.35 48.03 -10.23
C TRP A 357 25.93 48.92 -11.32
N ALA A 358 25.63 50.22 -11.27
CA ALA A 358 26.26 51.19 -12.16
C ALA A 358 27.74 51.37 -11.80
N CYS A 359 28.63 51.18 -12.76
CA CYS A 359 30.06 51.39 -12.58
C CYS A 359 30.36 52.85 -12.23
N ARG A 360 31.38 53.07 -11.39
CA ARG A 360 31.98 54.40 -11.23
C ARG A 360 32.72 54.77 -12.51
N SER A 361 32.86 56.07 -12.76
CA SER A 361 33.60 56.61 -13.90
C SER A 361 34.99 55.95 -14.01
N GLY A 362 35.27 55.29 -15.14
CA GLY A 362 36.53 54.59 -15.39
C GLY A 362 36.62 53.11 -14.94
N GLN A 363 35.56 52.54 -14.37
CA GLN A 363 35.52 51.11 -13.97
C GLN A 363 34.67 50.23 -14.89
N GLY A 364 34.04 50.81 -15.92
CA GLY A 364 33.21 50.06 -16.87
C GLY A 364 34.03 49.21 -17.81
N ALA A 365 33.69 47.93 -17.92
CA ALA A 365 34.10 47.09 -19.04
C ALA A 365 33.07 47.29 -20.17
N LYS A 366 33.54 47.58 -21.39
CA LYS A 366 32.67 47.42 -22.56
C LYS A 366 32.49 45.92 -22.80
N PRO A 367 31.25 45.44 -23.01
CA PRO A 367 31.00 44.06 -23.40
C PRO A 367 31.71 43.70 -24.70
#